data_AF-A0A2V8MN24-F1
#
_entry.id   AF-A0A2V8MN24-F1
#
_cell.length_a   1.000
_cell.length_b   1.000
_cell.length_c   1.000
_cell.angle_alpha   90.00
_cell.angle_beta   90.00
_cell.angle_gamma   90.00
#
_symmetry.space_group_name_H-M   'P 1'
#
loop_
_entity.id
_entity.type
_entity.pdbx_description
1 polymer ?
#
loop_
_entity_poly.entity_id
_entity_poly.type
_entity_poly.pdbx_seq_one_letter_code
_entity_poly.pdbx_strand_id
1 'polypeptide(L)'
;MIFLKTLLSVASVMTVIASPVFAQTPGGPKPSFEVASIKPSATGNNFVSIGRAPGGRFIANNVPLKFLIQNAYRVRDFQVLGGPSWITTDRWNVEAKAEEGSIPPQTGPPDPNVPDPMSIRLQSLLEERFQLKVRHESRELPTYTMTIGKDGPKLKSVDAPPRPVPGQAPPPPPPPPPPGAKGELPANVTPPPGSIMIGPGNLAGSAMTMTQLV
;
A
#
# COMPACT_ATOMS: atom_id res chain seq x y z
N MET A 1 80.38 -2.91 38.31
CA MET A 1 80.53 -2.20 37.03
C MET A 1 79.24 -2.42 36.24
N ILE A 2 78.23 -1.58 36.47
CA ILE A 2 76.86 -1.73 35.95
C ILE A 2 76.46 -0.36 35.37
N PHE A 3 76.00 -0.38 34.12
CA PHE A 3 75.71 0.77 33.28
C PHE A 3 74.42 1.50 33.67
N LEU A 4 74.53 2.82 33.58
CA LEU A 4 73.51 3.87 33.67
C LEU A 4 72.49 3.80 32.51
N LYS A 5 71.19 3.93 32.79
CA LYS A 5 70.21 4.49 31.84
C LYS A 5 69.15 5.35 32.55
N THR A 6 69.21 6.63 32.20
CA THR A 6 68.37 7.76 32.57
C THR A 6 66.92 7.56 32.12
N LEU A 7 65.94 7.92 32.96
CA LEU A 7 64.51 7.91 32.63
C LEU A 7 64.02 9.36 32.54
N LEU A 8 63.78 9.85 31.31
CA LEU A 8 63.07 11.10 31.05
C LEU A 8 61.56 10.82 31.10
N SER A 9 60.85 11.54 31.97
CA SER A 9 59.39 11.52 32.06
C SER A 9 58.81 12.49 31.02
N VAL A 10 58.01 11.98 30.06
CA VAL A 10 57.29 12.80 29.09
C VAL A 10 55.85 12.93 29.55
N ALA A 11 55.46 14.14 29.97
CA ALA A 11 54.08 14.49 30.26
C ALA A 11 53.30 14.60 28.95
N SER A 12 52.30 13.74 28.75
CA SER A 12 51.43 13.74 27.58
C SER A 12 50.21 14.62 27.85
N VAL A 13 50.11 15.76 27.15
CA VAL A 13 48.92 16.62 27.17
C VAL A 13 47.97 16.10 26.09
N MET A 14 46.89 15.44 26.51
CA MET A 14 45.80 14.98 25.66
C MET A 14 44.88 16.17 25.33
N THR A 15 45.12 16.84 24.21
CA THR A 15 44.21 17.83 23.66
C THR A 15 43.03 17.11 23.01
N VAL A 16 41.89 17.08 23.70
CA VAL A 16 40.62 16.60 23.14
C VAL A 16 40.13 17.63 22.12
N ILE A 17 40.30 17.33 20.84
CA ILE A 17 39.67 18.08 19.75
C ILE A 17 38.19 17.69 19.74
N ALA A 18 37.34 18.51 20.35
CA ALA A 18 35.90 18.39 20.25
C ALA A 18 35.47 18.75 18.82
N SER A 19 35.27 17.75 17.97
CA SER A 19 34.61 17.96 16.68
C SER A 19 33.16 18.38 16.93
N PRO A 20 32.68 19.53 16.42
CA PRO A 20 31.27 19.83 16.43
C PRO A 20 30.57 18.83 15.51
N VAL A 21 29.91 17.84 16.11
CA VAL A 21 28.89 17.06 15.42
C VAL A 21 27.81 18.04 15.03
N PHE A 22 27.78 18.42 13.75
CA PHE A 22 26.60 19.06 13.19
C PHE A 22 25.46 18.05 13.29
N ALA A 23 24.63 18.22 14.31
CA ALA A 23 23.27 17.72 14.29
C ALA A 23 22.58 18.39 13.09
N GLN A 24 22.62 17.76 11.93
CA GLN A 24 21.75 18.14 10.83
C GLN A 24 20.34 17.78 11.25
N THR A 25 19.63 18.71 11.87
CA THR A 25 18.17 18.68 11.87
C THR A 25 17.77 18.59 10.40
N PRO A 26 17.08 17.53 9.93
CA PRO A 26 16.53 17.50 8.59
C PRO A 26 15.33 18.46 8.60
N GLY A 27 15.63 19.75 8.56
CA GLY A 27 14.68 20.86 8.70
C GLY A 27 14.48 21.62 7.39
N GLY A 28 14.53 20.93 6.26
CA GLY A 28 13.98 21.47 5.03
C GLY A 28 12.46 21.59 5.15
N PRO A 29 11.81 22.52 4.43
CA PRO A 29 10.34 22.57 4.36
C PRO A 29 9.82 21.18 3.96
N LYS A 30 8.83 20.66 4.69
CA LYS A 30 8.19 19.40 4.30
C LYS A 30 7.64 19.56 2.87
N PRO A 31 7.87 18.60 1.96
CA PRO A 31 7.27 18.65 0.62
C PRO A 31 5.76 18.86 0.70
N SER A 32 5.22 19.82 -0.02
CA SER A 32 3.80 20.15 -0.05
C SER A 32 3.26 20.17 -1.48
N PHE A 33 1.94 20.31 -1.61
CA PHE A 33 1.29 20.58 -2.90
C PHE A 33 1.28 22.10 -3.16
N GLU A 34 1.40 22.49 -4.43
CA GLU A 34 1.27 23.88 -4.86
C GLU A 34 -0.18 24.36 -4.68
N VAL A 35 -1.14 23.52 -5.06
CA VAL A 35 -2.57 23.78 -4.91
C VAL A 35 -3.27 22.51 -4.42
N ALA A 36 -4.18 22.66 -3.47
CA ALA A 36 -5.04 21.56 -3.00
C ALA A 36 -6.45 22.04 -2.67
N SER A 37 -7.45 21.24 -3.08
CA SER A 37 -8.86 21.41 -2.77
C SER A 37 -9.35 20.18 -2.01
N ILE A 38 -10.07 20.39 -0.91
CA ILE A 38 -10.69 19.35 -0.10
C ILE A 38 -12.13 19.74 0.12
N LYS A 39 -13.06 18.85 -0.24
CA LYS A 39 -14.51 19.07 -0.12
C LYS A 39 -15.17 17.83 0.45
N PRO A 40 -16.18 17.96 1.34
CA PRO A 40 -17.04 16.84 1.70
C PRO A 40 -17.64 16.21 0.44
N SER A 41 -17.73 14.89 0.40
CA SER A 41 -18.34 14.16 -0.71
C SER A 41 -19.84 14.01 -0.49
N ALA A 42 -20.62 14.14 -1.56
CA ALA A 42 -22.07 14.01 -1.51
C ALA A 42 -22.47 12.54 -1.28
N THR A 43 -23.56 12.34 -0.54
CA THR A 43 -24.16 11.03 -0.31
C THR A 43 -24.77 10.48 -1.61
N GLY A 44 -24.48 9.23 -1.97
CA GLY A 44 -25.19 8.52 -3.05
C GLY A 44 -24.31 7.73 -4.01
N ASN A 45 -23.00 8.03 -4.08
CA ASN A 45 -22.03 7.18 -4.75
C ASN A 45 -21.17 6.48 -3.69
N ASN A 46 -21.13 5.14 -3.69
CA ASN A 46 -20.25 4.37 -2.81
C ASN A 46 -18.92 4.02 -3.49
N PHE A 47 -18.73 4.41 -4.74
CA PHE A 47 -17.47 4.20 -5.43
C PHE A 47 -16.38 5.05 -4.78
N VAL A 48 -15.34 4.38 -4.30
CA VAL A 48 -14.14 4.99 -3.73
C VAL A 48 -13.06 4.93 -4.81
N SER A 49 -12.43 6.07 -5.09
CA SER A 49 -11.33 6.13 -6.05
C SER A 49 -10.17 6.93 -5.47
N ILE A 50 -8.96 6.47 -5.71
CA ILE A 50 -7.74 7.19 -5.41
C ILE A 50 -6.76 6.95 -6.54
N GLY A 51 -6.07 7.99 -6.97
CA GLY A 51 -5.19 7.90 -8.11
C GLY A 51 -4.22 9.06 -8.20
N ARG A 52 -3.17 8.82 -8.98
CA ARG A 52 -2.22 9.83 -9.40
C ARG A 52 -2.44 10.08 -10.88
N ALA A 53 -2.53 11.33 -11.26
CA ALA A 53 -2.65 11.75 -12.65
C ALA A 53 -1.36 12.44 -13.11
N PRO A 54 -1.11 12.49 -14.44
CA PRO A 54 0.05 13.17 -15.00
C PRO A 54 0.21 14.61 -14.48
N GLY A 55 1.46 15.09 -14.46
CA GLY A 55 1.78 16.43 -13.95
C GLY A 55 1.72 16.55 -12.42
N GLY A 56 1.98 15.47 -11.69
CA GLY A 56 2.06 15.49 -10.24
C GLY A 56 0.72 15.72 -9.53
N ARG A 57 -0.38 15.29 -10.17
CA ARG A 57 -1.73 15.44 -9.61
C ARG A 57 -2.11 14.24 -8.74
N PHE A 58 -2.76 14.52 -7.63
CA PHE A 58 -3.37 13.53 -6.75
C PHE A 58 -4.88 13.76 -6.71
N ILE A 59 -5.64 12.70 -6.96
CA ILE A 59 -7.10 12.75 -7.02
C ILE A 59 -7.64 11.63 -6.13
N ALA A 60 -8.51 11.98 -5.20
CA ALA A 60 -9.26 11.03 -4.39
C ALA A 60 -10.72 11.43 -4.36
N ASN A 61 -11.61 10.50 -4.67
CA ASN A 61 -13.04 10.71 -4.73
C ASN A 61 -13.73 9.83 -3.71
N ASN A 62 -14.58 10.46 -2.88
CA ASN A 62 -15.43 9.80 -1.91
C ASN A 62 -14.67 8.89 -0.92
N VAL A 63 -13.49 9.36 -0.49
CA VAL A 63 -12.60 8.60 0.40
C VAL A 63 -12.81 9.00 1.86
N PRO A 64 -12.81 8.04 2.81
CA PRO A 64 -12.76 8.36 4.22
C PRO A 64 -11.36 8.83 4.61
N LEU A 65 -11.24 9.67 5.64
CA LEU A 65 -9.94 10.19 6.06
C LEU A 65 -8.97 9.06 6.45
N LYS A 66 -9.45 7.98 7.08
CA LYS A 66 -8.63 6.79 7.41
C LYS A 66 -7.91 6.23 6.18
N PHE A 67 -8.58 6.22 5.03
CA PHE A 67 -8.00 5.71 3.78
C PHE A 67 -6.92 6.64 3.23
N LEU A 68 -7.11 7.96 3.35
CA LEU A 68 -6.06 8.93 3.01
C LEU A 68 -4.84 8.77 3.91
N ILE A 69 -5.03 8.56 5.22
CA ILE A 69 -3.95 8.30 6.18
C ILE A 69 -3.17 7.03 5.78
N GLN A 70 -3.86 5.93 5.45
CA GLN A 70 -3.22 4.69 4.99
C GLN A 70 -2.32 4.91 3.78
N ASN A 71 -2.81 5.67 2.78
CA ASN A 71 -2.04 5.99 1.59
C ASN A 71 -0.86 6.92 1.87
N ALA A 72 -1.04 7.90 2.77
CA ALA A 72 -0.01 8.87 3.14
C ALA A 72 1.16 8.21 3.89
N TYR A 73 0.86 7.31 4.83
CA TYR A 73 1.87 6.67 5.70
C TYR A 73 2.28 5.27 5.24
N ARG A 74 1.69 4.75 4.15
CA ARG A 74 1.95 3.39 3.62
C ARG A 74 1.74 2.31 4.67
N VAL A 75 0.63 2.44 5.41
CA VAL A 75 0.23 1.52 6.48
C VAL A 75 -1.05 0.78 6.13
N ARG A 76 -1.23 -0.39 6.73
CA ARG A 76 -2.41 -1.23 6.58
C ARG A 76 -3.54 -0.78 7.51
N ASP A 77 -4.75 -1.24 7.22
CA ASP A 77 -5.94 -0.80 7.96
C ASP A 77 -5.88 -1.05 9.47
N PHE A 78 -5.34 -2.19 9.87
CA PHE A 78 -5.18 -2.58 11.28
C PHE A 78 -4.04 -1.83 12.00
N GLN A 79 -3.18 -1.10 11.27
CA GLN A 79 -2.10 -0.31 11.85
C GLN A 79 -2.53 1.12 12.20
N VAL A 80 -3.71 1.55 11.74
CA VAL A 80 -4.30 2.85 12.10
C VAL A 80 -5.25 2.66 13.27
N LEU A 81 -4.84 3.12 14.45
CA LEU A 81 -5.57 2.91 15.70
C LEU A 81 -6.02 4.25 16.31
N GLY A 82 -7.23 4.25 16.89
CA GLY A 82 -7.82 5.41 17.54
C GLY A 82 -8.37 6.46 16.57
N GLY A 83 -8.46 7.70 17.06
CA GLY A 83 -9.03 8.83 16.34
C GLY A 83 -10.55 8.95 16.47
N PRO A 84 -11.13 10.10 16.08
CA PRO A 84 -12.57 10.30 16.08
C PRO A 84 -13.29 9.36 15.11
N SER A 85 -14.55 8.99 15.40
CA SER A 85 -15.34 8.10 14.54
C SER A 85 -15.50 8.62 13.10
N TRP A 86 -15.53 9.94 12.92
CA TRP A 86 -15.73 10.57 11.62
C TRP A 86 -14.64 10.24 10.60
N ILE A 87 -13.44 9.82 11.04
CA ILE A 87 -12.36 9.48 10.11
C ILE A 87 -12.67 8.24 9.26
N THR A 88 -13.63 7.40 9.69
CA THR A 88 -14.06 6.20 8.95
C THR A 88 -15.41 6.37 8.26
N THR A 89 -16.25 7.28 8.75
CA THR A 89 -17.59 7.52 8.21
C THR A 89 -17.59 8.60 7.13
N ASP A 90 -17.01 9.76 7.43
CA ASP A 90 -17.14 10.96 6.62
C ASP A 90 -16.25 10.87 5.38
N ARG A 91 -16.78 11.32 4.24
CA ARG A 91 -16.16 11.14 2.94
C ARG A 91 -15.73 12.46 2.33
N TRP A 92 -14.61 12.43 1.64
CA TRP A 92 -13.94 13.61 1.10
C TRP A 92 -13.57 13.40 -0.36
N ASN A 93 -13.66 14.48 -1.13
CA ASN A 93 -13.06 14.62 -2.43
C ASN A 93 -11.81 15.49 -2.27
N VAL A 94 -10.68 14.99 -2.74
CA VAL A 94 -9.37 15.66 -2.68
C VAL A 94 -8.83 15.77 -4.09
N GLU A 95 -8.47 16.99 -4.48
CA GLU A 95 -7.74 17.26 -5.71
C GLU A 95 -6.55 18.13 -5.37
N ALA A 96 -5.34 17.65 -5.67
CA ALA A 96 -4.12 18.37 -5.37
C ALA A 96 -3.13 18.29 -6.53
N LYS A 97 -2.36 19.36 -6.73
CA LYS A 97 -1.35 19.49 -7.77
C LYS A 97 -0.02 19.88 -7.12
N ALA A 98 1.02 19.12 -7.40
CA ALA A 98 2.38 19.47 -7.03
C ALA A 98 2.98 20.44 -8.06
N GLU A 99 3.96 21.22 -7.62
CA GLU A 99 4.77 22.03 -8.52
C GLU A 99 5.40 21.13 -9.60
N GLU A 100 5.42 21.62 -10.84
CA GLU A 100 5.93 20.88 -11.99
C GLU A 100 7.42 20.53 -11.80
N GLY A 101 7.79 19.28 -12.09
CA GLY A 101 9.15 18.78 -11.87
C GLY A 101 9.55 18.57 -10.40
N SER A 102 8.72 18.94 -9.41
CA SER A 102 9.05 18.78 -8.00
C SER A 102 8.97 17.32 -7.51
N ILE A 103 8.24 16.46 -8.22
CA ILE A 103 8.15 15.03 -7.92
C ILE A 103 9.21 14.30 -8.75
N PRO A 104 10.25 13.73 -8.12
CA PRO A 104 11.25 12.97 -8.84
C PRO A 104 10.60 11.81 -9.60
N PRO A 105 11.07 11.49 -10.83
CA PRO A 105 10.64 10.29 -11.51
C PRO A 105 10.97 9.07 -10.64
N GLN A 106 10.04 8.12 -10.61
CA GLN A 106 10.20 6.93 -9.80
C GLN A 106 11.33 6.05 -10.37
N THR A 107 12.42 5.95 -9.62
CA THR A 107 13.56 5.09 -9.95
C THR A 107 13.34 3.70 -9.34
N GLY A 108 12.79 2.77 -10.11
CA GLY A 108 12.59 1.37 -9.71
C GLY A 108 11.19 1.03 -9.17
N PRO A 109 10.96 -0.25 -8.81
CA PRO A 109 9.68 -0.70 -8.28
C PRO A 109 9.32 0.05 -6.98
N PRO A 110 8.06 0.48 -6.80
CA PRO A 110 7.61 1.05 -5.52
C PRO A 110 7.73 0.02 -4.40
N ASP A 111 8.35 0.38 -3.27
CA ASP A 111 8.16 -0.36 -2.02
C ASP A 111 6.80 0.03 -1.44
N PRO A 112 5.86 -0.93 -1.29
CA PRO A 112 4.53 -0.62 -0.78
C PRO A 112 4.52 -0.15 0.69
N ASN A 113 5.60 -0.35 1.45
CA ASN A 113 5.71 -0.01 2.87
C ASN A 113 6.51 1.28 3.12
N VAL A 114 7.07 1.91 2.07
CA VAL A 114 7.88 3.13 2.21
C VAL A 114 7.14 4.32 1.58
N PRO A 115 6.88 5.40 2.33
CA PRO A 115 6.29 6.60 1.77
C PRO A 115 7.13 7.18 0.64
N ASP A 116 6.52 7.29 -0.54
CA ASP A 116 7.13 7.93 -1.70
C ASP A 116 6.93 9.46 -1.68
N PRO A 117 7.55 10.22 -2.60
CA PRO A 117 7.45 11.68 -2.59
C PRO A 117 6.02 12.23 -2.67
N MET A 118 5.09 11.51 -3.30
CA MET A 118 3.68 11.90 -3.34
C MET A 118 3.00 11.64 -1.99
N SER A 119 3.31 10.51 -1.36
CA SER A 119 2.79 10.12 -0.04
C SER A 119 3.20 11.14 1.02
N ILE A 120 4.46 11.61 0.98
CA ILE A 120 4.97 12.66 1.89
C ILE A 120 4.21 13.98 1.73
N ARG A 121 3.89 14.40 0.50
CA ARG A 121 3.08 15.61 0.25
C ARG A 121 1.66 15.45 0.76
N LEU A 122 1.11 14.25 0.64
CA LEU A 122 -0.19 13.93 1.22
C LEU A 122 -0.14 14.02 2.75
N GLN A 123 0.93 13.57 3.41
CA GLN A 123 1.10 13.78 4.86
C GLN A 123 1.04 15.27 5.21
N SER A 124 1.81 16.12 4.53
CA SER A 124 1.78 17.58 4.74
C SER A 124 0.37 18.17 4.56
N LEU A 125 -0.36 17.76 3.52
CA LEU A 125 -1.72 18.21 3.28
C LEU A 125 -2.68 17.83 4.42
N LEU A 126 -2.57 16.61 4.93
CA LEU A 126 -3.40 16.12 6.02
C LEU A 126 -3.08 16.81 7.35
N GLU A 127 -1.79 17.06 7.61
CA GLU A 127 -1.33 17.85 8.77
C GLU A 127 -1.89 19.27 8.71
N GLU A 128 -1.85 19.94 7.55
CA GLU A 128 -2.33 21.31 7.43
C GLU A 128 -3.85 21.45 7.48
N ARG A 129 -4.58 20.60 6.75
CA ARG A 129 -6.03 20.79 6.55
C ARG A 129 -6.88 20.08 7.60
N PHE A 130 -6.44 18.92 8.06
CA PHE A 130 -7.14 18.16 9.11
C PHE A 130 -6.48 18.29 10.47
N GLN A 131 -5.38 19.06 10.59
CA GLN A 131 -4.61 19.19 11.83
C GLN A 131 -4.17 17.82 12.36
N LEU A 132 -3.89 16.89 11.44
CA LEU A 132 -3.57 15.51 11.75
C LEU A 132 -2.25 15.45 12.53
N LYS A 133 -2.28 14.80 13.70
CA LYS A 133 -1.08 14.47 14.48
C LYS A 133 -1.04 12.97 14.67
N VAL A 134 0.02 12.35 14.16
CA VAL A 134 0.24 10.90 14.28
C VAL A 134 1.31 10.61 15.33
N ARG A 135 1.15 9.47 16.00
CA ARG A 135 2.17 8.89 16.88
C ARG A 135 2.48 7.50 16.37
N HIS A 136 3.76 7.22 16.13
CA HIS A 136 4.22 5.88 15.82
C HIS A 136 4.52 5.13 17.11
N GLU A 137 4.09 3.88 17.16
CA GLU A 137 4.32 2.98 18.27
C GLU A 137 4.50 1.56 17.74
N SER A 138 5.34 0.78 18.42
CA SER A 138 5.50 -0.64 18.16
C SER A 138 4.56 -1.41 19.07
N ARG A 139 3.82 -2.36 18.50
CA ARG A 139 2.92 -3.25 19.24
C ARG A 139 3.07 -4.68 18.74
N GLU A 140 2.99 -5.63 19.66
CA GLU A 140 2.87 -7.03 19.33
C GLU A 140 1.41 -7.33 18.95
N LEU A 141 1.20 -7.91 17.77
CA LEU A 141 -0.11 -8.31 17.27
C LEU A 141 -0.10 -9.82 17.00
N PRO A 142 -1.17 -10.55 17.35
CA PRO A 142 -1.28 -11.96 17.01
C PRO A 142 -1.31 -12.10 15.47
N THR A 143 -0.44 -12.95 14.95
CA THR A 143 -0.38 -13.30 13.52
C THR A 143 -0.73 -14.76 13.37
N TYR A 144 -1.51 -15.08 12.34
CA TYR A 144 -1.72 -16.46 11.90
C TYR A 144 -0.73 -16.79 10.79
N THR A 145 0.00 -17.89 10.94
CA THR A 145 0.84 -18.43 9.88
C THR A 145 0.13 -19.61 9.23
N MET A 146 0.08 -19.62 7.90
CA MET A 146 -0.45 -20.75 7.15
C MET A 146 0.62 -21.85 7.13
N THR A 147 0.33 -22.97 7.78
CA THR A 147 1.18 -24.16 7.78
C THR A 147 0.54 -25.27 6.96
N ILE A 148 1.35 -26.13 6.35
CA ILE A 148 0.85 -27.32 5.68
C ILE A 148 0.24 -28.22 6.76
N GLY A 149 -1.04 -28.58 6.59
CA GLY A 149 -1.72 -29.50 7.49
C GLY A 149 -1.02 -30.86 7.53
N LYS A 150 -1.21 -31.62 8.62
CA LYS A 150 -0.54 -32.92 8.82
C LYS A 150 -0.70 -33.89 7.65
N ASP A 151 -1.83 -33.82 6.95
CA ASP A 151 -2.15 -34.69 5.80
C ASP A 151 -1.64 -34.15 4.45
N GLY A 152 -0.87 -33.06 4.44
CA GLY A 152 -0.43 -32.40 3.22
C GLY A 152 -1.52 -31.59 2.50
N PRO A 153 -1.22 -31.03 1.32
CA PRO A 153 -2.19 -30.31 0.50
C PRO A 153 -3.29 -31.26 0.01
N LYS A 154 -4.56 -30.98 0.34
CA LYS A 154 -5.74 -31.73 -0.12
C LYS A 154 -6.21 -31.33 -1.53
N LEU A 155 -5.33 -30.70 -2.30
CA LEU A 155 -5.61 -30.25 -3.66
C LEU A 155 -5.53 -31.44 -4.62
N LYS A 156 -6.57 -31.60 -5.45
CA LYS A 156 -6.55 -32.59 -6.53
C LYS A 156 -5.90 -31.95 -7.76
N SER A 157 -4.91 -32.65 -8.32
CA SER A 157 -4.37 -32.27 -9.63
C SER A 157 -5.49 -32.37 -10.68
N VAL A 158 -5.58 -31.35 -11.52
CA VAL A 158 -6.46 -31.31 -12.68
C VAL A 158 -5.58 -31.02 -13.89
N ASP A 159 -5.82 -31.71 -15.00
CA ASP A 159 -5.08 -31.46 -16.22
C ASP A 159 -5.26 -30.01 -16.66
N ALA A 160 -4.17 -29.40 -17.09
CA ALA A 160 -4.22 -28.04 -17.60
C ALA A 160 -5.19 -28.00 -18.79
N PRO A 161 -6.11 -27.03 -18.83
CA PRO A 161 -6.99 -26.87 -19.98
C PRO A 161 -6.10 -26.56 -21.20
N PRO A 162 -6.51 -26.98 -22.41
CA PRO A 162 -5.76 -26.68 -23.62
C PRO A 162 -5.46 -25.18 -23.69
N ARG A 163 -4.20 -24.82 -23.93
CA ARG A 163 -3.81 -23.42 -24.13
C ARG A 163 -4.62 -22.87 -25.30
N PRO A 164 -5.21 -21.65 -25.20
CA PRO A 164 -5.85 -21.02 -26.35
C PRO A 164 -4.88 -20.98 -27.54
N VAL A 165 -5.29 -21.58 -28.65
CA VAL A 165 -4.50 -21.59 -29.89
C VAL A 165 -4.54 -20.17 -30.46
N PRO A 166 -3.40 -19.53 -30.77
CA PRO A 166 -3.41 -18.21 -31.41
C PRO A 166 -4.24 -18.24 -32.70
N GLY A 167 -5.23 -17.34 -32.80
CA GLY A 167 -6.11 -17.24 -33.97
C GLY A 167 -7.42 -18.05 -33.88
N GLN A 168 -7.68 -18.79 -32.80
CA GLN A 168 -9.01 -19.35 -32.55
C GLN A 168 -9.91 -18.30 -31.87
N ALA A 169 -11.09 -18.07 -32.44
CA ALA A 169 -12.09 -17.23 -31.79
C ALA A 169 -12.47 -17.85 -30.42
N PRO A 170 -12.62 -17.03 -29.36
CA PRO A 170 -13.08 -17.54 -28.08
C PRO A 170 -14.45 -18.22 -28.24
N PRO A 171 -14.76 -19.24 -27.43
CA PRO A 171 -16.08 -19.85 -27.44
C PRO A 171 -17.15 -18.79 -27.16
N PRO A 172 -18.36 -18.92 -27.75
CA PRO A 172 -19.44 -17.98 -27.51
C PRO A 172 -19.77 -17.93 -26.01
N PRO A 173 -20.17 -16.75 -25.49
CA PRO A 173 -20.55 -16.62 -24.08
C PRO A 173 -21.74 -17.55 -23.77
N PRO A 174 -21.83 -18.07 -22.53
CA PRO A 174 -22.98 -18.87 -22.12
C PRO A 174 -24.29 -18.06 -22.25
N PRO A 175 -25.42 -18.72 -22.51
CA PRO A 175 -26.72 -18.05 -22.61
C PRO A 175 -27.06 -17.31 -21.31
N PRO A 176 -27.80 -16.20 -21.37
CA PRO A 176 -28.21 -15.46 -20.18
C PRO A 176 -29.04 -16.36 -19.26
N PRO A 177 -28.93 -16.18 -17.93
CA PRO A 177 -29.69 -16.98 -16.97
C PRO A 177 -31.20 -16.80 -17.16
N PRO A 178 -32.03 -17.81 -16.82
CA PRO A 178 -33.48 -17.69 -16.87
C PRO A 178 -33.98 -16.51 -16.02
N PRO A 179 -35.06 -15.82 -16.44
CA PRO A 179 -35.67 -14.77 -15.64
C PRO A 179 -36.01 -15.29 -14.23
N GLY A 180 -35.50 -14.62 -13.19
CA GLY A 180 -35.73 -14.99 -11.79
C GLY A 180 -34.62 -15.81 -11.10
N ALA A 181 -33.53 -16.14 -11.80
CA ALA A 181 -32.35 -16.73 -11.17
C ALA A 181 -31.73 -15.76 -10.14
N LYS A 182 -31.59 -16.18 -8.88
CA LYS A 182 -31.15 -15.35 -7.74
C LYS A 182 -29.63 -15.04 -7.72
N GLY A 183 -29.01 -14.93 -8.89
CA GLY A 183 -27.56 -14.71 -9.03
C GLY A 183 -26.70 -15.93 -8.70
N GLU A 184 -27.31 -17.09 -8.38
CA GLU A 184 -26.60 -18.35 -8.20
C GLU A 184 -25.91 -18.75 -9.50
N LEU A 185 -24.63 -19.14 -9.40
CA LEU A 185 -23.94 -19.76 -10.52
C LEU A 185 -24.69 -21.06 -10.87
N PRO A 186 -25.12 -21.27 -12.14
CA PRO A 186 -25.75 -22.52 -12.53
C PRO A 186 -24.78 -23.67 -12.25
N ALA A 187 -25.29 -24.78 -11.71
CA ALA A 187 -24.48 -25.91 -11.23
C ALA A 187 -23.52 -26.53 -12.29
N ASN A 188 -23.73 -26.22 -13.57
CA ASN A 188 -22.95 -26.74 -14.70
C ASN A 188 -22.13 -25.66 -15.45
N VAL A 189 -21.92 -24.48 -14.88
CA VAL A 189 -21.04 -23.47 -15.51
C VAL A 189 -19.58 -23.75 -15.14
N THR A 190 -18.86 -24.35 -16.08
CA THR A 190 -17.40 -24.42 -16.05
C THR A 190 -16.83 -23.07 -16.48
N PRO A 191 -16.09 -22.34 -15.62
CA PRO A 191 -15.48 -21.07 -16.01
C PRO A 191 -14.50 -21.26 -17.18
N PRO A 192 -14.23 -20.22 -17.98
CA PRO A 192 -13.10 -20.24 -18.90
C PRO A 192 -11.81 -20.71 -18.20
N PRO A 193 -10.92 -21.44 -18.91
CA PRO A 193 -9.56 -21.74 -18.44
C PRO A 193 -8.87 -20.55 -17.75
N GLY A 194 -8.35 -20.75 -16.54
CA GLY A 194 -7.66 -19.68 -15.79
C GLY A 194 -8.57 -18.60 -15.19
N SER A 195 -9.88 -18.83 -15.06
CA SER A 195 -10.82 -17.89 -14.43
C SER A 195 -11.57 -18.47 -13.23
N ILE A 196 -11.95 -17.59 -12.30
CA ILE A 196 -12.84 -17.87 -11.16
C ILE A 196 -14.11 -17.07 -11.37
N MET A 197 -15.26 -17.73 -11.26
CA MET A 197 -16.57 -17.08 -11.13
C MET A 197 -17.02 -17.12 -9.68
N ILE A 198 -17.50 -15.98 -9.18
CA ILE A 198 -17.99 -15.82 -7.81
C ILE A 198 -19.47 -15.45 -7.89
N GLY A 199 -20.33 -16.28 -7.29
CA GLY A 199 -21.74 -15.98 -7.07
C GLY A 199 -22.07 -15.89 -5.57
N PRO A 200 -23.31 -15.53 -5.21
CA PRO A 200 -23.76 -15.56 -3.83
C PRO A 200 -23.65 -16.98 -3.27
N GLY A 201 -22.73 -17.19 -2.31
CA GLY A 201 -22.54 -18.47 -1.62
C GLY A 201 -21.77 -19.55 -2.37
N ASN A 202 -21.47 -19.35 -3.67
CA ASN A 202 -20.83 -20.37 -4.52
C ASN A 202 -19.63 -19.79 -5.30
N LEU A 203 -18.56 -20.58 -5.42
CA LEU A 203 -17.37 -20.26 -6.21
C LEU A 203 -17.13 -21.40 -7.21
N ALA A 204 -16.98 -21.06 -8.49
CA ALA A 204 -16.60 -22.00 -9.54
C ALA A 204 -15.25 -21.58 -10.14
N GLY A 205 -14.31 -22.52 -10.26
CA GLY A 205 -13.00 -22.29 -10.86
C GLY A 205 -12.68 -23.37 -11.89
N SER A 206 -12.03 -22.99 -12.99
CA SER A 206 -11.40 -23.95 -13.91
C SER A 206 -9.92 -24.12 -13.59
N ALA A 207 -9.32 -25.22 -14.04
CA ALA A 207 -7.92 -25.57 -13.77
C ALA A 207 -6.95 -24.38 -13.92
N MET A 208 -6.19 -24.11 -12.85
CA MET A 208 -5.23 -23.01 -12.73
C MET A 208 -3.84 -23.53 -12.38
N THR A 209 -2.81 -22.83 -12.82
CA THR A 209 -1.45 -23.10 -12.34
C THR A 209 -1.26 -22.56 -10.94
N MET A 210 -0.37 -23.15 -10.14
CA MET A 210 -0.08 -22.64 -8.78
C MET A 210 0.38 -21.18 -8.80
N THR A 211 1.10 -20.74 -9.85
CA THR A 211 1.48 -19.34 -10.07
C THR A 211 0.32 -18.37 -10.28
N GLN A 212 -0.87 -18.86 -10.61
CA GLN A 212 -2.07 -18.02 -10.76
C GLN A 212 -2.87 -17.91 -9.45
N LEU A 213 -2.49 -18.65 -8.41
CA LEU A 213 -3.21 -18.73 -7.14
C LEU A 213 -2.53 -17.92 -6.00
N VAL A 214 -1.37 -17.28 -6.26
CA VAL A 214 -0.56 -16.56 -5.25
C VAL A 214 -0.39 -15.09 -5.62
#